data_AF-X8IU35-F1
#
_entry.id   AF-X8IU35-F1
#
_cell.length_a   1.000
_cell.length_b   1.000
_cell.length_c   1.000
_cell.angle_alpha   90.00
_cell.angle_beta   90.00
_cell.angle_gamma   90.00
#
_symmetry.space_group_name_H-M   'P 1'
#
loop_
_entity.id
_entity.type
_entity.pdbx_description
1 polymer ?
#
loop_
_entity_poly.entity_id
_entity_poly.type
_entity_poly.pdbx_seq_one_letter_code
_entity_poly.pdbx_strand_id
1 'polypeptide(L)' 'MLDIWLEPVEGEDNVYNVGRLNPAFYPEVPPTVTLTTNHHMVLPDPRYLALHAACAKVLHLSGAAELINSVIRDGRK' A
#
# COMPACT_ATOMS: atom_id res chain seq x y z
N MET A 1 -5.18 4.59 8.55
CA MET A 1 -5.53 3.29 7.91
C MET A 1 -5.35 3.42 6.40
N LEU A 2 -4.14 3.76 5.98
CA LEU A 2 -3.66 3.69 4.60
C LEU A 2 -2.18 3.26 4.59
N ASP A 3 -1.70 2.71 5.72
CA ASP A 3 -0.29 2.43 5.99
C ASP A 3 0.19 1.14 5.32
N ILE A 4 -0.76 0.38 4.74
CA ILE A 4 -0.60 -0.84 3.95
C ILE A 4 -1.48 -0.74 2.70
N TRP A 5 -1.05 -1.33 1.58
CA TRP A 5 -1.86 -1.47 0.37
C TRP A 5 -1.50 -2.74 -0.38
N LEU A 6 -2.38 -3.15 -1.30
CA LEU A 6 -2.24 -4.36 -2.10
C LEU A 6 -2.01 -3.99 -3.58
N GLU A 7 -0.94 -4.50 -4.16
CA GLU A 7 -0.60 -4.34 -5.58
C GLU A 7 -0.76 -5.68 -6.28
N PRO A 8 -1.53 -5.77 -7.37
CA PRO A 8 -1.73 -7.04 -8.06
C PRO A 8 -0.41 -7.57 -8.62
N VAL A 9 -0.22 -8.88 -8.52
CA VAL A 9 0.88 -9.58 -9.21
C VAL A 9 0.43 -9.86 -10.65
N GLU A 10 1.24 -9.45 -11.63
CA GLU A 10 0.89 -9.61 -13.05
C GLU A 10 0.79 -11.10 -13.41
N GLY A 11 -0.32 -11.47 -14.07
CA GLY A 11 -0.59 -12.84 -14.50
C GLY A 11 -1.13 -13.78 -13.42
N GLU A 12 -1.32 -13.30 -12.18
CA GLU A 12 -1.78 -14.10 -11.04
C GLU A 12 -3.11 -13.56 -10.49
N ASP A 13 -4.13 -14.41 -10.45
CA ASP A 13 -5.45 -14.04 -9.93
C ASP A 13 -5.47 -14.03 -8.40
N ASN A 14 -5.94 -12.92 -7.82
CA ASN A 14 -6.10 -12.73 -6.37
C ASN A 14 -4.79 -12.80 -5.56
N VAL A 15 -3.64 -12.65 -6.22
CA VAL A 15 -2.32 -12.57 -5.57
C VAL A 15 -1.84 -11.12 -5.58
N TYR A 16 -1.36 -10.66 -4.43
CA TYR A 16 -0.98 -9.27 -4.24
C TYR A 16 0.33 -9.12 -3.47
N ASN A 17 1.18 -8.22 -3.93
CA ASN A 17 2.29 -7.69 -3.13
C ASN A 17 1.76 -6.70 -2.10
N VAL A 18 2.31 -6.76 -0.91
CA VAL A 18 1.93 -5.93 0.23
C VAL A 18 2.87 -4.74 0.31
N GLY A 19 2.40 -3.58 -0.14
CA GLY A 19 3.09 -2.31 0.04
C GLY A 19 2.81 -1.72 1.42
N ARG A 20 3.78 -0.98 1.98
CA ARG A 20 3.68 -0.36 3.31
C ARG A 20 4.39 0.97 3.35
N LEU A 21 3.93 1.86 4.23
CA LEU A 21 4.59 3.14 4.47
C LEU A 21 5.99 2.97 5.05
N ASN A 22 6.12 2.10 6.05
CA ASN A 22 7.38 1.78 6.71
C ASN A 22 7.52 0.25 6.79
N PRO A 23 8.65 -0.33 6.34
CA PRO A 23 8.90 -1.77 6.47
C PRO A 23 8.83 -2.31 7.90
N ALA A 24 9.07 -1.46 8.91
CA ALA A 24 8.94 -1.84 10.32
C ALA A 24 7.49 -1.97 10.80
N PHE A 25 6.51 -1.49 10.02
CA PHE A 25 5.10 -1.65 10.35
C PHE A 25 4.60 -3.03 9.89
N TYR A 26 3.87 -3.70 10.77
CA TYR A 26 3.26 -5.02 10.54
C TYR A 26 4.27 -6.11 10.13
N PRO A 27 5.43 -6.27 10.81
CA PRO A 27 6.48 -7.22 10.40
C PRO A 27 5.99 -8.67 10.27
N GLU A 28 4.88 -9.03 10.92
CA GLU A 28 4.22 -10.32 10.83
C GLU A 28 3.47 -10.56 9.51
N VAL A 29 3.10 -9.51 8.79
CA VAL A 29 2.41 -9.62 7.51
C VAL A 29 3.43 -10.08 6.46
N PRO A 30 3.12 -11.07 5.60
CA PRO A 30 4.04 -11.49 4.56
C PRO A 30 4.15 -10.43 3.45
N PRO A 31 5.22 -10.47 2.63
CA PRO A 31 5.41 -9.53 1.52
C PRO A 31 4.42 -9.75 0.37
N THR A 32 3.87 -10.96 0.26
CA THR A 32 2.90 -11.34 -0.77
C THR A 32 1.79 -12.15 -0.11
N VAL A 33 0.54 -11.90 -0.50
CA VAL A 33 -0.65 -12.58 0.01
C VAL A 33 -1.52 -13.08 -1.14
N THR A 34 -2.20 -14.21 -0.92
CA THR A 34 -3.26 -14.71 -1.80
C THR A 34 -4.58 -14.55 -1.08
N LEU A 35 -5.51 -13.81 -1.69
CA LEU A 35 -6.86 -13.68 -1.14
C LEU A 35 -7.65 -14.95 -1.45
N THR A 36 -8.20 -15.55 -0.41
CA THR A 36 -9.02 -16.76 -0.51
C THR A 36 -10.35 -16.54 0.23
N THR A 37 -11.36 -17.33 -0.13
CA THR A 37 -12.67 -17.28 0.52
C THR A 37 -13.12 -18.69 0.87
N ASN A 38 -13.62 -18.86 2.08
CA ASN A 38 -14.09 -20.13 2.65
C ASN A 38 -15.59 -20.10 3.02
N HIS A 39 -16.28 -18.97 2.83
CA HIS A 39 -17.58 -18.70 3.47
C HIS A 39 -18.67 -18.15 2.52
N HIS A 40 -18.74 -18.60 1.26
CA HIS A 40 -19.69 -18.10 0.24
C HIS A 40 -19.60 -16.58 -0.05
N MET A 41 -18.61 -15.89 0.53
CA MET A 41 -18.35 -14.50 0.26
C MET A 41 -17.56 -14.37 -1.04
N VAL A 42 -17.95 -13.43 -1.88
CA VAL A 42 -17.17 -13.07 -3.06
C VAL A 42 -15.86 -12.43 -2.61
N LEU A 43 -14.79 -12.72 -3.34
CA LEU A 43 -13.53 -12.00 -3.17
C LEU A 43 -13.75 -10.51 -3.48
N PRO A 44 -13.00 -9.61 -2.83
CA PRO A 44 -13.10 -8.18 -3.13
C PRO A 44 -12.75 -7.93 -4.60
N ASP A 45 -13.52 -7.06 -5.24
CA ASP A 45 -13.24 -6.65 -6.62
C ASP A 45 -11.85 -5.97 -6.67
N PRO A 46 -10.93 -6.44 -7.55
CA PRO A 46 -9.58 -5.88 -7.66
C PRO A 46 -9.55 -4.37 -7.91
N ARG A 47 -10.60 -3.80 -8.52
CA ARG A 47 -10.69 -2.35 -8.78
C ARG A 47 -10.79 -1.53 -7.50
N TYR A 48 -11.47 -2.04 -6.47
CA TYR A 48 -11.54 -1.34 -5.18
C TYR A 48 -10.22 -1.44 -4.41
N LEU A 49 -9.52 -2.57 -4.53
CA LEU A 49 -8.16 -2.71 -3.97
C LEU A 49 -7.19 -1.74 -4.65
N ALA A 50 -7.29 -1.59 -5.97
CA ALA A 50 -6.50 -0.62 -6.73
C ALA A 50 -6.81 0.83 -6.33
N LEU A 51 -8.08 1.18 -6.14
CA LEU A 51 -8.49 2.50 -5.65
C LEU A 51 -7.90 2.80 -4.26
N HIS A 52 -8.00 1.84 -3.34
CA HIS A 52 -7.40 1.96 -2.01
C HIS A 52 -5.88 2.15 -2.09
N ALA A 53 -5.19 1.37 -2.93
CA ALA A 53 -3.75 1.50 -3.12
C ALA A 53 -3.36 2.87 -3.70
N ALA A 54 -4.13 3.40 -4.65
CA ALA A 54 -3.92 4.75 -5.17
C ALA A 54 -4.07 5.81 -4.07
N CYS A 55 -5.13 5.73 -3.26
CA CYS A 55 -5.31 6.65 -2.12
C CYS A 55 -4.16 6.57 -1.12
N ALA A 56 -3.71 5.36 -0.77
CA ALA A 56 -2.58 5.17 0.15
C ALA A 56 -1.31 5.82 -0.38
N LYS A 57 -0.95 5.54 -1.64
CA LYS A 57 0.24 6.13 -2.29
C LYS A 57 0.17 7.64 -2.37
N VAL A 58 -0.97 8.21 -2.78
CA VAL A 58 -1.14 9.66 -2.90
C VAL A 58 -1.00 10.35 -1.55
N LEU A 59 -1.62 9.80 -0.50
CA LEU A 59 -1.52 10.36 0.84
C LEU A 59 -0.06 10.36 1.33
N HIS A 60 0.65 9.25 1.15
CA HIS A 60 2.05 9.14 1.59
C HIS A 60 3.00 10.01 0.77
N LEU A 61 2.80 10.11 -0.54
CA LEU A 61 3.59 11.00 -1.40
C LEU A 61 3.33 12.48 -1.09
N SER A 62 2.08 12.84 -0.79
CA SER A 62 1.72 14.22 -0.43
C SER A 62 2.36 14.63 0.89
N GLY A 63 2.37 13.74 1.90
CA GLY A 63 3.07 13.99 3.16
C GLY A 63 4.60 13.97 3.04
N ALA A 64 5.16 13.06 2.23
CA ALA A 64 6.59 12.97 1.99
C ALA A 64 7.13 14.21 1.26
N ALA A 65 6.37 14.79 0.33
CA ALA A 65 6.77 16.00 -0.38
C ALA A 65 6.98 17.20 0.57
N GLU A 66 6.12 17.35 1.59
CA GLU A 66 6.25 18.41 2.59
C GLU A 66 7.52 18.23 3.44
N LEU A 67 7.81 17.00 3.87
CA LEU A 67 9.03 16.67 4.62
C LEU A 67 10.30 16.89 3.79
N ILE A 68 10.31 16.48 2.52
CA ILE A 68 11.46 16.70 1.62
C ILE A 68 11.71 18.20 1.45
N ASN A 69 10.66 18.99 1.23
CA ASN A 69 10.77 20.45 1.10
C ASN A 69 11.29 21.10 2.39
N SER A 70 10.89 20.63 3.57
CA SER A 70 11.42 21.19 4.83
C SER A 70 12.91 20.88 5.02
N VAL A 71 13.34 19.64 4.74
CA VAL A 71 14.75 19.24 4.85
C VAL A 71 15.64 20.05 3.89
N ILE A 72 15.21 20.23 2.64
CA ILE A 72 15.95 21.02 1.64
C ILE A 72 16.06 22.48 2.07
N ARG A 73 15.02 23.06 2.69
CA ARG A 73 15.04 24.44 3.17
C ARG A 73 15.95 24.63 4.39
N ASP A 74 15.94 23.68 5.32
CA ASP A 74 16.73 23.76 6.56
C ASP A 74 18.23 23.53 6.30
N GLY A 75 18.59 22.65 5.36
CA GLY A 75 19.99 22.42 4.95
C GLY A 75 20.64 23.56 4.15
N ARG A 76 19.92 24.67 3.92
CA ARG A 76 20.42 25.88 3.27
C ARG A 76 20.77 27.01 4.25
N LYS A 77 20.72 26.74 5.56
CA LYS A 77 21.29 27.60 6.62
C LYS A 77 22.67 27.10 7.02
#